data_AF-A0A2P1UCP7-F1
#
_entry.id   AF-A0A2P1UCP7-F1
#
_cell.length_a   1.000
_cell.length_b   1.000
_cell.length_c   1.000
_cell.angle_alpha   90.00
_cell.angle_beta   90.00
_cell.angle_gamma   90.00
#
_symmetry.space_group_name_H-M   'P 1'
#
loop_
_entity.id
_entity.type
_entity.pdbx_description
1 polymer ?
#
loop_
_entity_poly.entity_id
_entity_poly.type
_entity_poly.pdbx_seq_one_letter_code
_entity_poly.pdbx_strand_id
1 'polypeptide(L)'
;MTVRLGKPILVTGIGITIAFTLGESLNSTVSEIGSWGIFGAIAVGAGIWFWQKPNAKTDFSPPSPLSLEKVKQGIGKAEQIINYLAKEDPDQDLTPLKTTLTQLNQEFSRQDLKIAITGARKTGKTALKKLLESGNFGESIAFLETEPLLTLDSTANQKKALAADLVLYLINGDLTDSEWQILQQFDRMHQRVILLLNKQDRLPAETREEILLSLKQRLKETIPAHHILAIAAAPEPLKVRQHQSNGEIKEWTEPQTVVIAPLDNHLRQIIEQEKQELVLGTIWRQALELAKETKQLLNQSRRKKALPVIEQYQWIAATATFANPLAALDLVLAAATNAQMLVDLGAIYQQKMSLEQAKTAMTTLGKMMVQLGMVEVTTQALGTILKGNAITYIAGGTVQGIGAAYLTRLAGLSLVEYFQEQEINEQLNNDWNWTSLQNKVKQVWEQNQRLAFLQDFVKQTSARWSAFSG
;
A
#
# COMPACT_ATOMS: atom_id res chain seq x y z
N MET A 1 -30.66 52.60 -16.02
CA MET A 1 -30.70 52.04 -14.65
C MET A 1 -29.44 51.21 -14.46
N THR A 2 -28.73 51.49 -13.38
CA THR A 2 -27.33 51.16 -13.14
C THR A 2 -27.14 49.74 -12.61
N VAL A 3 -26.20 49.01 -13.21
CA VAL A 3 -25.80 47.67 -12.81
C VAL A 3 -25.00 47.75 -11.51
N ARG A 4 -25.50 47.11 -10.44
CA ARG A 4 -24.75 46.88 -9.19
C ARG A 4 -24.01 45.54 -9.31
N LEU A 5 -22.68 45.60 -9.48
CA LEU A 5 -21.78 44.47 -9.28
C LEU A 5 -21.51 44.30 -7.78
N GLY A 6 -21.77 43.10 -7.25
CA GLY A 6 -21.44 42.69 -5.90
C GLY A 6 -19.92 42.56 -5.71
N LYS A 7 -19.42 43.01 -4.57
CA LYS A 7 -18.01 42.95 -4.15
C LYS A 7 -17.56 41.50 -3.95
N PRO A 8 -16.30 41.13 -4.27
CA PRO A 8 -15.74 39.85 -3.88
C PRO A 8 -15.46 39.86 -2.36
N ILE A 9 -16.02 38.89 -1.64
CA ILE A 9 -15.69 38.65 -0.24
C ILE A 9 -14.38 37.88 -0.19
N LEU A 10 -13.38 38.53 0.39
CA LEU A 10 -12.05 38.03 0.70
C LEU A 10 -12.18 36.99 1.83
N VAL A 11 -12.03 35.69 1.53
CA VAL A 11 -11.85 34.66 2.56
C VAL A 11 -10.37 34.56 2.88
N THR A 12 -9.92 35.49 3.72
CA THR A 12 -8.63 35.45 4.43
C THR A 12 -8.74 34.52 5.63
N GLY A 13 -7.80 33.59 5.77
CA GLY A 13 -7.51 32.93 7.04
C GLY A 13 -7.42 31.42 6.94
N ILE A 14 -6.18 30.94 6.75
CA ILE A 14 -5.56 29.71 7.32
C ILE A 14 -4.14 29.54 6.72
N GLY A 15 -3.78 30.24 5.63
CA GLY A 15 -2.44 30.14 5.03
C GLY A 15 -1.32 30.95 5.69
N ILE A 16 -1.62 31.92 6.57
CA ILE A 16 -0.60 32.84 7.11
C ILE A 16 0.18 32.23 8.30
N THR A 17 -0.38 31.23 8.99
CA THR A 17 0.28 30.66 10.17
C THR A 17 1.46 29.74 9.81
N ILE A 18 1.41 29.07 8.65
CA ILE A 18 2.50 28.19 8.19
C ILE A 18 3.68 29.02 7.64
N ALA A 19 3.41 30.21 7.08
CA ALA A 19 4.44 31.10 6.55
C ALA A 19 5.29 31.77 7.65
N PHE A 20 4.72 32.00 8.84
CA PHE A 20 5.49 32.58 9.96
C PHE A 20 6.37 31.55 10.67
N THR A 21 5.96 30.27 10.75
CA THR A 21 6.76 29.23 11.43
C THR A 21 7.91 28.68 10.58
N LEU A 22 7.88 28.86 9.26
CA LEU A 22 9.00 28.53 8.35
C LEU A 22 9.95 29.72 8.15
N GLY A 23 9.53 30.95 8.49
CA GLY A 23 10.33 32.17 8.34
C GLY A 23 11.45 32.33 9.36
N GLU A 24 11.36 31.70 10.54
CA GLU A 24 12.44 31.79 11.56
C GLU A 24 13.59 30.79 11.33
N SER A 25 13.37 29.67 10.65
CA SER A 25 14.42 28.65 10.44
C SER A 25 15.31 28.92 9.22
N LEU A 26 15.01 29.93 8.41
CA LEU A 26 15.75 30.29 7.19
C LEU A 26 16.53 31.61 7.31
N ASN A 27 16.59 32.19 8.52
CA ASN A 27 17.16 33.52 8.75
C ASN A 27 18.70 33.56 8.78
N SER A 28 19.41 32.43 8.55
CA SER A 28 20.87 32.41 8.49
C SER A 28 21.48 32.15 7.12
N THR A 29 20.67 32.14 6.03
CA THR A 29 21.22 31.83 4.69
C THR A 29 20.60 32.64 3.56
N VAL A 30 19.81 33.68 3.85
CA VAL A 30 19.11 34.49 2.84
C VAL A 30 19.48 35.97 2.95
N SER A 31 20.73 36.29 3.30
CA SER A 31 21.21 37.69 3.30
C SER A 31 21.87 38.13 1.98
N GLU A 32 22.02 37.24 0.99
CA GLU A 32 22.74 37.55 -0.26
C GLU A 32 21.89 37.56 -1.54
N ILE A 33 20.60 37.24 -1.47
CA ILE A 33 19.75 37.18 -2.67
C ILE A 33 18.69 38.27 -2.57
N GLY A 34 18.92 39.36 -3.31
CA GLY A 34 18.06 40.54 -3.34
C GLY A 34 16.60 40.25 -3.70
N SER A 35 15.76 41.28 -3.59
CA SER A 35 14.28 41.28 -3.66
C SER A 35 13.61 40.61 -4.87
N TRP A 36 14.39 40.14 -5.85
CA TRP A 36 13.92 39.35 -7.01
C TRP A 36 13.98 37.83 -6.79
N GLY A 37 14.70 37.33 -5.77
CA GLY A 37 14.83 35.90 -5.48
C GLY A 37 13.54 35.23 -4.98
N ILE A 38 12.69 35.97 -4.26
CA ILE A 38 11.43 35.45 -3.70
C ILE A 38 10.40 35.22 -4.81
N PHE A 39 10.31 36.13 -5.79
CA PHE A 39 9.42 35.94 -6.95
C PHE A 39 9.96 34.90 -7.93
N GLY A 40 11.28 34.76 -8.08
CA GLY A 40 11.90 33.68 -8.85
C GLY A 40 11.60 32.29 -8.28
N ALA A 41 11.68 32.13 -6.96
CA ALA A 41 11.36 30.85 -6.30
C ALA A 41 9.86 30.48 -6.39
N ILE A 42 8.96 31.47 -6.32
CA ILE A 42 7.51 31.26 -6.50
C ILE A 42 7.18 30.91 -7.96
N ALA A 43 7.82 31.57 -8.93
CA ALA A 43 7.62 31.28 -10.36
C ALA A 43 8.16 29.89 -10.77
N VAL A 44 9.30 29.47 -10.20
CA VAL A 44 9.86 28.12 -10.43
C VAL A 44 9.02 27.06 -9.72
N GLY A 45 8.54 27.31 -8.50
CA GLY A 45 7.66 26.40 -7.76
C GLY A 45 6.29 26.18 -8.44
N ALA A 46 5.67 27.24 -8.95
CA ALA A 46 4.42 27.14 -9.72
C ALA A 46 4.64 26.50 -11.10
N GLY A 47 5.77 26.77 -11.75
CA GLY A 47 6.13 26.19 -13.05
C GLY A 47 6.42 24.69 -13.01
N ILE A 48 7.12 24.21 -11.97
CA ILE A 48 7.45 22.78 -11.81
C ILE A 48 6.20 21.95 -11.48
N TRP A 49 5.25 22.49 -10.69
CA TRP A 49 4.01 21.77 -10.38
C TRP A 49 3.05 21.65 -11.57
N PHE A 50 3.01 22.64 -12.46
CA PHE A 50 2.19 22.55 -13.68
C PHE A 50 2.81 21.68 -14.77
N TRP A 51 4.14 21.48 -14.76
CA TRP A 51 4.84 20.68 -15.77
C TRP A 51 5.01 19.19 -15.39
N GLN A 52 4.82 18.83 -14.12
CA GLN A 52 4.80 17.44 -13.65
C GLN A 52 3.38 16.83 -13.59
N LYS A 53 2.46 17.24 -14.46
CA LYS A 53 1.35 16.34 -14.80
C LYS A 53 1.94 15.23 -15.67
N PRO A 54 1.87 13.95 -15.27
CA PRO A 54 2.20 12.88 -16.19
C PRO A 54 1.19 12.97 -17.34
N ASN A 55 1.63 13.49 -18.49
CA ASN A 55 0.99 13.24 -19.77
C ASN A 55 1.23 11.76 -20.12
N ALA A 56 0.65 10.86 -19.32
CA ALA A 56 0.23 9.60 -19.86
C ALA A 56 -0.95 9.96 -20.76
N LYS A 57 -0.74 9.88 -22.08
CA LYS A 57 -1.86 9.66 -22.99
C LYS A 57 -2.47 8.34 -22.52
N THR A 58 -3.47 8.41 -21.65
CA THR A 58 -4.29 7.27 -21.30
C THR A 58 -5.07 6.95 -22.56
N ASP A 59 -4.64 5.91 -23.27
CA ASP A 59 -5.49 5.29 -24.27
C ASP A 59 -6.82 4.96 -23.60
N PHE A 60 -7.89 5.57 -24.10
CA PHE A 60 -9.24 5.32 -23.64
C PHE A 60 -9.63 3.90 -24.04
N SER A 61 -9.40 2.95 -23.15
CA SER A 61 -10.18 1.72 -23.11
C SER A 61 -11.01 1.73 -21.84
N PRO A 62 -12.34 1.51 -21.92
CA PRO A 62 -13.10 1.15 -20.73
C PRO A 62 -12.41 -0.05 -20.06
N PRO A 63 -12.47 -0.19 -18.73
CA PRO A 63 -11.87 -1.34 -18.05
C PRO A 63 -12.44 -2.62 -18.69
N SER A 64 -11.61 -3.32 -19.46
CA SER A 64 -12.03 -4.57 -20.08
C SER A 64 -12.35 -5.56 -18.96
N PRO A 65 -13.46 -6.30 -19.05
CA PRO A 65 -13.79 -7.32 -18.06
C PRO A 65 -12.62 -8.29 -17.91
N LEU A 66 -12.43 -8.77 -16.69
CA LEU A 66 -11.32 -9.65 -16.35
C LEU A 66 -11.41 -10.93 -17.19
N SER A 67 -10.44 -11.18 -18.06
CA SER A 67 -10.47 -12.36 -18.92
C SER A 67 -10.15 -13.63 -18.13
N LEU A 68 -10.78 -14.74 -18.52
CA LEU A 68 -10.50 -16.07 -17.96
C LEU A 68 -9.00 -16.40 -18.01
N GLU A 69 -8.30 -15.97 -19.06
CA GLU A 69 -6.86 -16.15 -19.21
C GLU A 69 -6.07 -15.42 -18.11
N LYS A 70 -6.40 -14.17 -17.80
CA LYS A 70 -5.75 -13.41 -16.71
C LYS A 70 -5.96 -14.09 -15.35
N VAL A 71 -7.15 -14.65 -15.11
CA VAL A 71 -7.44 -15.41 -13.87
C VAL A 71 -6.57 -16.67 -13.80
N LYS A 72 -6.54 -17.46 -14.88
CA LYS A 72 -5.71 -18.67 -14.95
C LYS A 72 -4.22 -18.37 -14.80
N GLN A 73 -3.74 -17.27 -15.37
CA GLN A 73 -2.36 -16.81 -15.16
C GLN A 73 -2.09 -16.48 -13.68
N GLY A 74 -3.04 -15.83 -12.99
CA GLY A 74 -2.94 -15.56 -11.56
C GLY A 74 -2.84 -16.84 -10.72
N ILE A 75 -3.69 -17.83 -11.01
CA ILE A 75 -3.64 -19.16 -10.36
C ILE A 75 -2.30 -19.85 -10.66
N GLY A 76 -1.85 -19.84 -11.92
CA GLY A 76 -0.58 -20.42 -12.33
C GLY A 76 0.62 -19.79 -11.61
N LYS A 77 0.61 -18.46 -11.39
CA LYS A 77 1.63 -17.79 -10.56
C LYS A 77 1.62 -18.32 -9.12
N ALA A 78 0.45 -18.46 -8.50
CA ALA A 78 0.35 -19.00 -7.14
C ALA A 78 0.91 -20.45 -7.09
N GLU A 79 0.54 -21.29 -8.06
CA GLU A 79 1.03 -22.66 -8.18
C GLU A 79 2.55 -22.73 -8.37
N GLN A 80 3.13 -21.87 -9.20
CA GLN A 80 4.59 -21.76 -9.37
C GLN A 80 5.30 -21.46 -8.04
N ILE A 81 4.78 -20.51 -7.26
CA ILE A 81 5.36 -20.15 -5.96
C ILE A 81 5.24 -21.33 -4.97
N ILE A 82 4.11 -22.05 -4.98
CA ILE A 82 3.92 -23.25 -4.15
C ILE A 82 4.96 -24.32 -4.52
N ASN A 83 5.23 -24.51 -5.82
CA ASN A 83 6.23 -25.46 -6.29
C ASN A 83 7.66 -25.06 -5.88
N TYR A 84 7.99 -23.76 -5.92
CA TYR A 84 9.27 -23.27 -5.37
C TYR A 84 9.38 -23.52 -3.87
N LEU A 85 8.33 -23.24 -3.10
CA LEU A 85 8.30 -23.52 -1.67
C LEU A 85 8.48 -25.01 -1.38
N ALA A 86 7.78 -25.88 -2.11
CA ALA A 86 7.93 -27.33 -1.96
C ALA A 86 9.36 -27.83 -2.23
N LYS A 87 10.04 -27.23 -3.22
CA LYS A 87 11.43 -27.57 -3.56
C LYS A 87 12.43 -27.03 -2.55
N GLU A 88 12.20 -25.82 -2.04
CA GLU A 88 13.15 -25.15 -1.15
C GLU A 88 12.95 -25.51 0.33
N ASP A 89 11.75 -25.87 0.76
CA ASP A 89 11.41 -26.21 2.13
C ASP A 89 10.52 -27.46 2.19
N PRO A 90 11.09 -28.67 2.05
CA PRO A 90 10.32 -29.91 2.01
C PRO A 90 9.56 -30.23 3.31
N ASP A 91 9.98 -29.65 4.43
CA ASP A 91 9.39 -29.88 5.76
C ASP A 91 8.16 -28.97 6.03
N GLN A 92 7.94 -27.95 5.20
CA GLN A 92 6.80 -27.04 5.32
C GLN A 92 5.50 -27.75 4.98
N ASP A 93 4.48 -27.65 5.84
CA ASP A 93 3.14 -28.17 5.51
C ASP A 93 2.48 -27.32 4.42
N LEU A 94 2.32 -27.92 3.24
CA LEU A 94 1.69 -27.32 2.06
C LEU A 94 0.22 -27.72 1.89
N THR A 95 -0.31 -28.57 2.78
CA THR A 95 -1.68 -29.07 2.69
C THR A 95 -2.71 -27.93 2.63
N PRO A 96 -2.61 -26.87 3.46
CA PRO A 96 -3.53 -25.73 3.38
C PRO A 96 -3.49 -25.04 2.01
N LEU A 97 -2.29 -24.77 1.48
CA LEU A 97 -2.09 -24.06 0.22
C LEU A 97 -2.61 -24.86 -0.99
N LYS A 98 -2.32 -26.16 -1.03
CA LYS A 98 -2.80 -27.08 -2.09
C LYS A 98 -4.32 -27.24 -2.03
N THR A 99 -4.90 -27.23 -0.83
CA THR A 99 -6.35 -27.27 -0.64
C THR A 99 -6.99 -26.00 -1.20
N THR A 100 -6.49 -24.81 -0.85
CA THR A 100 -6.96 -23.54 -1.42
C THR A 100 -6.83 -23.53 -2.94
N LEU A 101 -5.69 -23.98 -3.49
CA LEU A 101 -5.49 -24.07 -4.94
C LEU A 101 -6.52 -24.97 -5.64
N THR A 102 -6.86 -26.10 -5.00
CA THR A 102 -7.89 -27.01 -5.51
C THR A 102 -9.28 -26.37 -5.45
N GLN A 103 -9.60 -25.67 -4.35
CA GLN A 103 -10.86 -24.94 -4.19
C GLN A 103 -11.02 -23.83 -5.24
N LEU A 104 -9.96 -23.06 -5.53
CA LEU A 104 -9.97 -22.04 -6.58
C LEU A 104 -10.38 -22.60 -7.94
N ASN A 105 -9.86 -23.78 -8.30
CA ASN A 105 -10.20 -24.43 -9.56
C ASN A 105 -11.65 -24.94 -9.60
N GLN A 106 -12.25 -25.24 -8.44
CA GLN A 106 -13.66 -25.64 -8.34
C GLN A 106 -14.60 -24.42 -8.40
N GLU A 107 -14.17 -23.26 -7.91
CA GLU A 107 -14.98 -22.04 -7.88
C GLU A 107 -15.42 -21.55 -9.26
N PHE A 108 -14.73 -21.90 -10.35
CA PHE A 108 -15.15 -21.52 -11.72
C PHE A 108 -16.56 -21.99 -12.08
N SER A 109 -17.03 -23.08 -11.47
CA SER A 109 -18.38 -23.63 -11.71
C SER A 109 -19.44 -23.07 -10.76
N ARG A 110 -19.05 -22.21 -9.80
CA ARG A 110 -19.91 -21.68 -8.75
C ARG A 110 -21.09 -20.90 -9.34
N GLN A 111 -22.27 -21.21 -8.83
CA GLN A 111 -23.51 -20.53 -9.19
C GLN A 111 -24.02 -19.58 -8.10
N ASP A 112 -23.46 -19.60 -6.90
CA ASP A 112 -23.91 -18.68 -5.84
C ASP A 112 -23.10 -17.39 -5.87
N LEU A 113 -23.78 -16.25 -5.76
CA LEU A 113 -23.16 -14.93 -5.68
C LEU A 113 -23.32 -14.34 -4.28
N LYS A 114 -22.23 -13.74 -3.80
CA LYS A 114 -22.19 -12.94 -2.57
C LYS A 114 -22.13 -11.47 -2.96
N ILE A 115 -23.07 -10.68 -2.46
CA ILE A 115 -23.17 -9.25 -2.74
C ILE A 115 -22.98 -8.47 -1.44
N ALA A 116 -21.90 -7.69 -1.37
CA ALA A 116 -21.62 -6.87 -0.20
C ALA A 116 -22.32 -5.51 -0.29
N ILE A 117 -22.98 -5.10 0.78
CA ILE A 117 -23.61 -3.79 0.96
C ILE A 117 -22.73 -3.00 1.91
N THR A 118 -22.10 -1.95 1.40
CA THR A 118 -21.04 -1.23 2.12
C THR A 118 -21.15 0.29 1.96
N GLY A 119 -20.29 1.03 2.66
CA GLY A 119 -20.25 2.49 2.68
C GLY A 119 -20.13 3.08 4.08
N ALA A 120 -20.16 4.40 4.16
CA ALA A 120 -19.96 5.14 5.40
C ALA A 120 -21.06 4.90 6.45
N ARG A 121 -20.89 5.46 7.65
CA ARG A 121 -21.91 5.41 8.70
C ARG A 121 -23.19 6.11 8.24
N LYS A 122 -24.34 5.56 8.64
CA LYS A 122 -25.67 6.14 8.38
C LYS A 122 -25.99 6.35 6.89
N THR A 123 -25.42 5.57 5.98
CA THR A 123 -25.77 5.62 4.54
C THR A 123 -26.99 4.78 4.17
N GLY A 124 -27.57 4.04 5.12
CA GLY A 124 -28.79 3.25 4.90
C GLY A 124 -28.56 1.80 4.44
N LYS A 125 -27.37 1.25 4.70
CA LYS A 125 -26.99 -0.14 4.36
C LYS A 125 -28.01 -1.18 4.85
N THR A 126 -28.34 -1.16 6.13
CA THR A 126 -29.30 -2.11 6.74
C THR A 126 -30.70 -2.02 6.14
N ALA A 127 -31.15 -0.81 5.80
CA ALA A 127 -32.45 -0.61 5.16
C ALA A 127 -32.45 -1.21 3.74
N LEU A 128 -31.38 -0.95 2.98
CA LEU A 128 -31.23 -1.53 1.65
C LEU A 128 -31.17 -3.05 1.69
N LYS A 129 -30.40 -3.64 2.62
CA LYS A 129 -30.30 -5.10 2.79
C LYS A 129 -31.68 -5.74 2.97
N LYS A 130 -32.50 -5.20 3.87
CA LYS A 130 -33.86 -5.70 4.12
C LYS A 130 -34.74 -5.65 2.88
N LEU A 131 -34.66 -4.57 2.10
CA LEU A 131 -35.42 -4.44 0.85
C LEU A 131 -34.96 -5.46 -0.20
N LEU A 132 -33.65 -5.65 -0.37
CA LEU A 132 -33.12 -6.60 -1.34
C LEU A 132 -33.45 -8.04 -0.94
N GLU A 133 -33.40 -8.38 0.35
CA GLU A 133 -33.82 -9.69 0.85
C GLU A 133 -35.31 -9.97 0.61
N SER A 134 -36.16 -8.93 0.66
CA SER A 134 -37.58 -9.05 0.29
C SER A 134 -37.83 -9.14 -1.23
N GLY A 135 -36.85 -8.77 -2.06
CA GLY A 135 -36.99 -8.61 -3.50
C GLY A 135 -36.98 -9.91 -4.31
N ASN A 136 -36.85 -11.09 -3.68
CA ASN A 136 -36.78 -12.40 -4.34
C ASN A 136 -35.75 -12.44 -5.50
N PHE A 137 -34.47 -12.49 -5.13
CA PHE A 137 -33.34 -12.68 -6.06
C PHE A 137 -32.94 -14.16 -6.23
N GLY A 138 -33.70 -15.10 -5.66
CA GLY A 138 -33.39 -16.53 -5.62
C GLY A 138 -32.44 -16.90 -4.47
N GLU A 139 -32.38 -18.19 -4.14
CA GLU A 139 -31.59 -18.71 -3.01
C GLU A 139 -30.07 -18.66 -3.25
N SER A 140 -29.65 -18.56 -4.52
CA SER A 140 -28.24 -18.48 -4.91
C SER A 140 -27.60 -17.11 -4.69
N ILE A 141 -28.34 -16.12 -4.18
CA ILE A 141 -27.85 -14.74 -3.97
C ILE A 141 -27.84 -14.42 -2.48
N ALA A 142 -26.66 -14.20 -1.93
CA ALA A 142 -26.46 -13.85 -0.53
C ALA A 142 -26.08 -12.37 -0.38
N PHE A 143 -26.89 -11.60 0.35
CA PHE A 143 -26.60 -10.20 0.68
C PHE A 143 -25.88 -10.09 2.03
N LEU A 144 -24.73 -9.43 2.03
CA LEU A 144 -23.87 -9.29 3.21
C LEU A 144 -23.71 -7.80 3.53
N GLU A 145 -24.15 -7.36 4.70
CA GLU A 145 -23.85 -6.00 5.17
C GLU A 145 -22.46 -5.98 5.82
N THR A 146 -21.63 -5.00 5.43
CA THR A 146 -20.38 -4.75 6.13
C THR A 146 -20.56 -3.66 7.17
N GLU A 147 -19.75 -3.72 8.22
CA GLU A 147 -19.51 -2.55 9.06
C GLU A 147 -18.98 -1.37 8.22
N PRO A 148 -19.11 -0.13 8.70
CA PRO A 148 -18.65 1.05 7.98
C PRO A 148 -17.16 0.96 7.62
N LEU A 149 -16.80 1.29 6.38
CA LEU A 149 -15.42 1.17 5.90
C LEU A 149 -14.49 2.28 6.39
N LEU A 150 -15.04 3.42 6.77
CA LEU A 150 -14.29 4.61 7.21
C LEU A 150 -14.19 4.65 8.75
N THR A 151 -13.65 3.59 9.33
CA THR A 151 -13.41 3.45 10.78
C THR A 151 -11.96 3.04 11.06
N LEU A 152 -11.55 3.05 12.32
CA LEU A 152 -10.20 2.64 12.74
C LEU A 152 -9.84 1.23 12.24
N ASP A 153 -10.81 0.29 12.21
CA ASP A 153 -10.64 -1.08 11.70
C ASP A 153 -11.01 -1.25 10.20
N SER A 154 -10.80 -0.21 9.41
CA SER A 154 -11.17 -0.15 7.98
C SER A 154 -10.69 -1.35 7.15
N THR A 155 -9.52 -1.90 7.46
CA THR A 155 -8.89 -3.00 6.69
C THR A 155 -9.66 -4.31 6.76
N ALA A 156 -10.17 -4.72 7.93
CA ALA A 156 -10.94 -5.95 8.04
C ALA A 156 -12.29 -5.85 7.30
N ASN A 157 -12.93 -4.70 7.38
CA ASN A 157 -14.21 -4.46 6.69
C ASN A 157 -14.03 -4.35 5.18
N GLN A 158 -12.93 -3.74 4.71
CA GLN A 158 -12.57 -3.71 3.29
C GLN A 158 -12.29 -5.13 2.77
N LYS A 159 -11.58 -5.98 3.53
CA LYS A 159 -11.37 -7.39 3.16
C LYS A 159 -12.69 -8.14 3.00
N LYS A 160 -13.67 -7.92 3.89
CA LYS A 160 -15.02 -8.50 3.77
C LYS A 160 -15.72 -8.03 2.48
N ALA A 161 -15.62 -6.76 2.13
CA ALA A 161 -16.20 -6.23 0.90
C ALA A 161 -15.52 -6.82 -0.35
N LEU A 162 -14.18 -6.94 -0.35
CA LEU A 162 -13.39 -7.53 -1.44
C LEU A 162 -13.60 -9.04 -1.59
N ALA A 163 -14.06 -9.73 -0.54
CA ALA A 163 -14.40 -11.14 -0.60
C ALA A 163 -15.75 -11.42 -1.30
N ALA A 164 -16.54 -10.38 -1.58
CA ALA A 164 -17.80 -10.49 -2.30
C ALA A 164 -17.59 -10.43 -3.82
N ASP A 165 -18.55 -10.98 -4.57
CA ASP A 165 -18.55 -10.99 -6.04
C ASP A 165 -18.93 -9.62 -6.60
N LEU A 166 -19.84 -8.92 -5.92
CA LEU A 166 -20.31 -7.58 -6.27
C LEU A 166 -20.41 -6.71 -5.01
N VAL A 167 -20.06 -5.43 -5.14
CA VAL A 167 -20.19 -4.43 -4.06
C VAL A 167 -21.24 -3.38 -4.42
N LEU A 168 -22.24 -3.22 -3.56
CA LEU A 168 -23.15 -2.08 -3.53
C LEU A 168 -22.58 -1.04 -2.56
N TYR A 169 -22.00 0.03 -3.10
CA TYR A 169 -21.35 1.07 -2.29
C TYR A 169 -22.30 2.25 -2.09
N LEU A 170 -22.72 2.52 -0.85
CA LEU A 170 -23.67 3.58 -0.54
C LEU A 170 -22.98 4.87 -0.11
N ILE A 171 -23.38 5.97 -0.74
CA ILE A 171 -23.05 7.36 -0.40
C ILE A 171 -24.35 8.16 -0.18
N ASN A 172 -24.25 9.29 0.51
CA ASN A 172 -25.40 10.18 0.78
C ASN A 172 -25.27 11.56 0.12
N GLY A 173 -24.24 11.79 -0.69
CA GLY A 173 -23.90 13.08 -1.30
C GLY A 173 -22.77 12.93 -2.31
N ASP A 174 -22.04 14.00 -2.60
CA ASP A 174 -20.83 13.90 -3.42
C ASP A 174 -19.70 13.14 -2.68
N LEU A 175 -18.73 12.62 -3.44
CA LEU A 175 -17.64 11.79 -2.93
C LEU A 175 -16.63 12.60 -2.11
N THR A 176 -16.42 12.16 -0.88
CA THR A 176 -15.26 12.57 -0.08
C THR A 176 -13.98 11.92 -0.61
N ASP A 177 -12.82 12.47 -0.25
CA ASP A 177 -11.52 11.92 -0.66
C ASP A 177 -11.30 10.49 -0.13
N SER A 178 -11.77 10.20 1.08
CA SER A 178 -11.66 8.85 1.66
C SER A 178 -12.54 7.84 0.94
N GLU A 179 -13.75 8.22 0.53
CA GLU A 179 -14.62 7.35 -0.29
C GLU A 179 -14.01 7.13 -1.68
N TRP A 180 -13.46 8.19 -2.28
CA TRP A 180 -12.76 8.10 -3.56
C TRP A 180 -11.57 7.12 -3.48
N GLN A 181 -10.74 7.21 -2.44
CA GLN A 181 -9.61 6.28 -2.23
C GLN A 181 -10.06 4.81 -2.12
N ILE A 182 -11.18 4.54 -1.44
CA ILE A 182 -11.73 3.17 -1.36
C ILE A 182 -12.18 2.68 -2.74
N LEU A 183 -12.86 3.52 -3.52
CA LEU A 183 -13.29 3.14 -4.88
C LEU A 183 -12.09 2.86 -5.79
N GLN A 184 -11.01 3.65 -5.67
CA GLN A 184 -9.75 3.40 -6.38
C GLN A 184 -9.11 2.06 -5.98
N GLN A 185 -9.19 1.69 -4.70
CA GLN A 185 -8.70 0.38 -4.24
C GLN A 185 -9.54 -0.77 -4.81
N PHE A 186 -10.86 -0.63 -4.86
CA PHE A 186 -11.75 -1.62 -5.45
C PHE A 186 -11.48 -1.81 -6.94
N ASP A 187 -11.29 -0.72 -7.68
CA ASP A 187 -10.92 -0.76 -9.10
C ASP A 187 -9.61 -1.52 -9.35
N ARG A 188 -8.55 -1.21 -8.59
CA ARG A 188 -7.26 -1.93 -8.67
C ARG A 188 -7.37 -3.43 -8.37
N MET A 189 -8.37 -3.82 -7.58
CA MET A 189 -8.63 -5.21 -7.23
C MET A 189 -9.67 -5.89 -8.15
N HIS A 190 -10.03 -5.24 -9.26
CA HIS A 190 -11.07 -5.70 -10.19
C HIS A 190 -12.38 -6.05 -9.48
N GLN A 191 -12.71 -5.32 -8.41
CA GLN A 191 -13.97 -5.48 -7.70
C GLN A 191 -15.05 -4.75 -8.46
N ARG A 192 -16.10 -5.46 -8.88
CA ARG A 192 -17.25 -4.81 -9.50
C ARG A 192 -18.01 -4.02 -8.42
N VAL A 193 -18.29 -2.75 -8.72
CA VAL A 193 -19.00 -1.83 -7.84
C VAL A 193 -20.21 -1.24 -8.55
N ILE A 194 -21.33 -1.13 -7.83
CA ILE A 194 -22.46 -0.24 -8.12
C ILE A 194 -22.46 0.85 -7.05
N LEU A 195 -22.31 2.10 -7.48
CA LEU A 195 -22.33 3.25 -6.60
C LEU A 195 -23.76 3.75 -6.44
N LEU A 196 -24.22 3.81 -5.20
CA LEU A 196 -25.60 4.14 -4.84
C LEU A 196 -25.62 5.46 -4.06
N LEU A 197 -26.12 6.51 -4.70
CA LEU A 197 -26.53 7.73 -4.01
C LEU A 197 -27.87 7.46 -3.31
N ASN A 198 -27.79 7.03 -2.05
CA ASN A 198 -28.96 6.75 -1.24
C ASN A 198 -29.48 8.03 -0.57
N LYS A 199 -30.75 7.98 -0.15
CA LYS A 199 -31.48 9.09 0.45
C LYS A 199 -31.75 10.24 -0.54
N GLN A 200 -31.98 9.89 -1.80
CA GLN A 200 -32.29 10.89 -2.83
C GLN A 200 -33.55 11.71 -2.49
N ASP A 201 -34.44 11.18 -1.64
CA ASP A 201 -35.63 11.87 -1.10
C ASP A 201 -35.29 13.17 -0.35
N ARG A 202 -34.05 13.31 0.12
CA ARG A 202 -33.58 14.51 0.84
C ARG A 202 -32.96 15.56 -0.06
N LEU A 203 -32.77 15.25 -1.34
CA LEU A 203 -32.09 16.12 -2.29
C LEU A 203 -33.12 16.76 -3.23
N PRO A 204 -33.02 18.08 -3.47
CA PRO A 204 -33.72 18.70 -4.60
C PRO A 204 -33.35 18.00 -5.91
N ALA A 205 -34.29 17.94 -6.86
CA ALA A 205 -34.09 17.23 -8.13
C ALA A 205 -32.87 17.75 -8.90
N GLU A 206 -32.68 19.08 -8.95
CA GLU A 206 -31.54 19.73 -9.62
C GLU A 206 -30.21 19.32 -8.97
N THR A 207 -30.10 19.46 -7.64
CA THR A 207 -28.90 19.06 -6.89
C THR A 207 -28.57 17.58 -7.06
N ARG A 208 -29.58 16.71 -7.10
CA ARG A 208 -29.39 15.27 -7.35
C ARG A 208 -28.78 15.04 -8.73
N GLU A 209 -29.26 15.73 -9.76
CA GLU A 209 -28.75 15.61 -11.13
C GLU A 209 -27.32 16.14 -11.25
N GLU A 210 -27.01 17.26 -10.60
CA GLU A 210 -25.65 17.81 -10.52
C GLU A 210 -24.67 16.83 -9.86
N ILE A 211 -25.06 16.24 -8.72
CA ILE A 211 -24.23 15.23 -8.03
C ILE A 211 -24.04 14.02 -8.93
N LEU A 212 -25.09 13.47 -9.53
CA LEU A 212 -24.96 12.31 -10.41
C LEU A 212 -24.06 12.59 -11.62
N LEU A 213 -24.13 13.81 -12.19
CA LEU A 213 -23.26 14.22 -13.29
C LEU A 213 -21.80 14.32 -12.82
N SER A 214 -21.55 14.96 -11.67
CA SER A 214 -20.22 15.05 -11.04
C SER A 214 -19.61 13.67 -10.80
N LEU A 215 -20.37 12.75 -10.19
CA LEU A 215 -19.96 11.38 -9.92
C LEU A 215 -19.61 10.63 -11.20
N LYS A 216 -20.47 10.71 -12.24
CA LYS A 216 -20.23 10.06 -13.54
C LYS A 216 -18.99 10.60 -14.24
N GLN A 217 -18.71 11.90 -14.12
CA GLN A 217 -17.51 12.51 -14.69
C GLN A 217 -16.25 12.07 -13.91
N ARG A 218 -16.28 12.15 -12.58
CA ARG A 218 -15.14 11.83 -11.71
C ARG A 218 -14.77 10.34 -11.75
N LEU A 219 -15.74 9.46 -11.96
CA LEU A 219 -15.54 8.01 -11.95
C LEU A 219 -15.53 7.36 -13.33
N LYS A 220 -15.55 8.13 -14.42
CA LYS A 220 -15.64 7.62 -15.80
C LYS A 220 -14.65 6.49 -16.12
N GLU A 221 -13.46 6.53 -15.53
CA GLU A 221 -12.38 5.54 -15.76
C GLU A 221 -12.47 4.30 -14.85
N THR A 222 -13.26 4.35 -13.78
CA THR A 222 -13.31 3.29 -12.74
C THR A 222 -14.67 2.62 -12.63
N ILE A 223 -15.76 3.38 -12.70
CA ILE A 223 -17.13 2.88 -12.59
C ILE A 223 -17.93 3.35 -13.81
N PRO A 224 -18.47 2.42 -14.62
CA PRO A 224 -19.33 2.78 -15.74
C PRO A 224 -20.53 3.62 -15.30
N ALA A 225 -20.94 4.60 -16.12
CA ALA A 225 -22.00 5.55 -15.73
C ALA A 225 -23.35 4.89 -15.39
N HIS A 226 -23.65 3.72 -15.96
CA HIS A 226 -24.86 2.95 -15.66
C HIS A 226 -24.81 2.21 -14.31
N HIS A 227 -23.64 2.13 -13.67
CA HIS A 227 -23.46 1.61 -12.32
C HIS A 227 -23.60 2.68 -11.23
N ILE A 228 -23.90 3.93 -11.61
CA ILE A 228 -24.07 5.04 -10.67
C ILE A 228 -25.55 5.40 -10.63
N LEU A 229 -26.23 5.00 -9.54
CA LEU A 229 -27.68 5.08 -9.41
C LEU A 229 -28.07 5.89 -8.17
N ALA A 230 -29.21 6.59 -8.25
CA ALA A 230 -29.85 7.22 -7.10
C ALA A 230 -31.01 6.37 -6.59
N ILE A 231 -31.07 6.15 -5.27
CA ILE A 231 -32.10 5.36 -4.60
C ILE A 231 -32.60 6.03 -3.32
N ALA A 232 -33.76 5.60 -2.84
CA ALA A 232 -34.29 5.92 -1.52
C ALA A 232 -34.76 4.64 -0.84
N ALA A 233 -33.86 3.99 -0.11
CA ALA A 233 -34.14 2.69 0.54
C ALA A 233 -35.02 2.80 1.79
N ALA A 234 -35.02 3.94 2.47
CA ALA A 234 -35.89 4.22 3.61
C ALA A 234 -36.13 5.72 3.67
N PRO A 235 -37.00 6.25 2.81
CA PRO A 235 -37.24 7.68 2.71
C PRO A 235 -37.89 8.20 4.01
N GLU A 236 -37.50 9.39 4.44
CA GLU A 236 -38.06 9.98 5.66
C GLU A 236 -39.52 10.42 5.43
N PRO A 237 -40.47 10.15 6.34
CA PRO A 237 -41.83 10.66 6.23
C PRO A 237 -41.85 12.19 6.16
N LEU A 238 -42.65 12.73 5.24
CA LEU A 238 -42.77 14.17 5.04
C LEU A 238 -43.75 14.74 6.07
N LYS A 239 -43.34 15.80 6.79
CA LYS A 239 -44.24 16.54 7.67
C LYS A 239 -45.05 17.54 6.85
N VAL A 240 -46.35 17.31 6.73
CA VAL A 240 -47.27 18.19 6.00
C VAL A 240 -47.95 19.13 6.98
N ARG A 241 -47.93 20.43 6.69
CA ARG A 241 -48.64 21.48 7.42
C ARG A 241 -49.70 22.09 6.52
N GLN A 242 -50.97 21.90 6.86
CA GLN A 242 -52.08 22.50 6.14
C GLN A 242 -52.65 23.66 6.95
N HIS A 243 -52.56 24.86 6.38
CA HIS A 243 -53.21 26.04 6.91
C HIS A 243 -54.67 26.05 6.48
N GLN A 244 -55.57 26.01 7.46
CA GLN A 244 -57.00 26.08 7.23
C GLN A 244 -57.47 27.54 7.08
N SER A 245 -58.65 27.73 6.50
CA SER A 245 -59.25 29.06 6.27
C SER A 245 -59.57 29.83 7.56
N ASN A 246 -59.65 29.14 8.70
CA ASN A 246 -59.84 29.70 10.04
C ASN A 246 -58.52 30.08 10.75
N GLY A 247 -57.36 29.88 10.10
CA GLY A 247 -56.03 30.13 10.67
C GLY A 247 -55.45 28.97 11.50
N GLU A 248 -56.16 27.85 11.64
CA GLU A 248 -55.68 26.65 12.31
C GLU A 248 -54.66 25.89 11.44
N ILE A 249 -53.62 25.34 12.05
CA ILE A 249 -52.59 24.55 11.36
C ILE A 249 -52.79 23.08 11.72
N LYS A 250 -53.07 22.24 10.73
CA LYS A 250 -53.05 20.78 10.88
C LYS A 250 -51.71 20.24 10.46
N GLU A 251 -51.11 19.42 11.33
CA GLU A 251 -49.85 18.73 11.05
C GLU A 251 -50.07 17.22 11.03
N TRP A 252 -49.56 16.55 9.98
CA TRP A 252 -49.47 15.09 9.93
C TRP A 252 -48.21 14.65 9.17
N THR A 253 -47.86 13.38 9.29
CA THR A 253 -46.73 12.78 8.56
C THR A 253 -47.25 11.92 7.41
N GLU A 254 -46.77 12.16 6.20
CA GLU A 254 -47.08 11.38 5.02
C GLU A 254 -45.90 10.46 4.65
N PRO A 255 -46.12 9.13 4.55
CA PRO A 255 -45.05 8.21 4.17
C PRO A 255 -44.59 8.51 2.75
N GLN A 256 -43.27 8.51 2.55
CA GLN A 256 -42.67 8.70 1.25
C GLN A 256 -42.45 7.35 0.54
N THR A 257 -42.45 7.37 -0.79
CA THR A 257 -42.35 6.15 -1.59
C THR A 257 -40.90 5.66 -1.65
N VAL A 258 -40.68 4.37 -1.36
CA VAL A 258 -39.38 3.72 -1.54
C VAL A 258 -39.02 3.73 -3.03
N VAL A 259 -37.80 4.19 -3.35
CA VAL A 259 -37.30 4.23 -4.74
C VAL A 259 -36.10 3.30 -4.87
N ILE A 260 -36.36 2.06 -5.28
CA ILE A 260 -35.34 1.02 -5.47
C ILE A 260 -35.37 0.37 -6.87
N ALA A 261 -36.45 0.56 -7.64
CA ALA A 261 -36.62 -0.06 -8.96
C ALA A 261 -35.42 0.10 -9.92
N PRO A 262 -34.71 1.26 -10.00
CA PRO A 262 -33.51 1.36 -10.83
C PRO A 262 -32.41 0.37 -10.43
N LEU A 263 -32.18 0.18 -9.13
CA LEU A 263 -31.22 -0.78 -8.62
C LEU A 263 -31.71 -2.22 -8.81
N ASP A 264 -32.98 -2.52 -8.49
CA ASP A 264 -33.52 -3.88 -8.62
C ASP A 264 -33.39 -4.39 -10.06
N ASN A 265 -33.84 -3.59 -11.04
CA ASN A 265 -33.75 -3.94 -12.46
C ASN A 265 -32.29 -4.12 -12.92
N HIS A 266 -31.41 -3.18 -12.55
CA HIS A 266 -30.01 -3.22 -12.94
C HIS A 266 -29.27 -4.42 -12.31
N LEU A 267 -29.57 -4.70 -11.04
CA LEU A 267 -28.98 -5.82 -10.32
C LEU A 267 -29.40 -7.16 -10.90
N ARG A 268 -30.67 -7.32 -11.28
CA ARG A 268 -31.15 -8.54 -11.97
C ARG A 268 -30.44 -8.74 -13.30
N GLN A 269 -30.28 -7.67 -14.08
CA GLN A 269 -29.56 -7.73 -15.35
C GLN A 269 -28.11 -8.20 -15.15
N ILE A 270 -27.39 -7.65 -14.18
CA ILE A 270 -26.02 -8.07 -13.86
C ILE A 270 -25.97 -9.54 -13.41
N ILE A 271 -26.87 -9.94 -12.52
CA ILE A 271 -26.92 -11.32 -12.01
C ILE A 271 -27.20 -12.32 -13.15
N GLU A 272 -28.03 -11.94 -14.12
CA GLU A 272 -28.37 -12.79 -15.26
C GLU A 272 -27.25 -12.83 -16.31
N GLN A 273 -26.63 -11.69 -16.62
CA GLN A 273 -25.73 -11.55 -17.77
C GLN A 273 -24.24 -11.68 -17.40
N GLU A 274 -23.84 -11.25 -16.21
CA GLU A 274 -22.43 -11.04 -15.84
C GLU A 274 -21.94 -11.95 -14.71
N LYS A 275 -22.77 -12.92 -14.28
CA LYS A 275 -22.48 -13.81 -13.15
C LYS A 275 -21.10 -14.45 -13.19
N GLN A 276 -20.72 -15.01 -14.35
CA GLN A 276 -19.42 -15.65 -14.52
C GLN A 276 -18.28 -14.65 -14.35
N GLU A 277 -18.42 -13.42 -14.87
CA GLU A 277 -17.40 -12.38 -14.71
C GLU A 277 -17.22 -11.96 -13.25
N LEU A 278 -18.30 -11.86 -12.48
CA LEU A 278 -18.24 -11.54 -11.05
C LEU A 278 -17.47 -12.62 -10.28
N VAL A 279 -17.75 -13.90 -10.56
CA VAL A 279 -17.04 -15.04 -9.97
C VAL A 279 -15.56 -15.01 -10.36
N LEU A 280 -15.22 -14.72 -11.63
CA LEU A 280 -13.84 -14.59 -12.09
C LEU A 280 -13.06 -13.52 -11.31
N GLY A 281 -13.70 -12.38 -11.02
CA GLY A 281 -13.11 -11.33 -10.19
C GLY A 281 -12.75 -11.85 -8.80
N THR A 282 -13.65 -12.60 -8.16
CA THR A 282 -13.41 -13.21 -6.85
C THR A 282 -12.25 -14.21 -6.89
N ILE A 283 -12.25 -15.13 -7.85
CA ILE A 283 -11.18 -16.13 -8.02
C ILE A 283 -9.83 -15.45 -8.22
N TRP A 284 -9.77 -14.38 -9.03
CA TRP A 284 -8.53 -13.64 -9.24
C TRP A 284 -8.01 -12.98 -7.96
N ARG A 285 -8.87 -12.34 -7.16
CA ARG A 285 -8.48 -11.76 -5.87
C ARG A 285 -7.98 -12.83 -4.90
N GLN A 286 -8.65 -13.98 -4.84
CA GLN A 286 -8.22 -15.10 -4.00
C GLN A 286 -6.88 -15.70 -4.48
N ALA A 287 -6.68 -15.83 -5.80
CA ALA A 287 -5.41 -16.29 -6.37
C ALA A 287 -4.25 -15.33 -6.04
N LEU A 288 -4.50 -14.01 -6.06
CA LEU A 288 -3.51 -13.00 -5.67
C LEU A 288 -3.15 -13.13 -4.19
N GLU A 289 -4.12 -13.33 -3.30
CA GLU A 289 -3.86 -13.51 -1.86
C GLU A 289 -3.12 -14.83 -1.60
N LEU A 290 -3.49 -15.93 -2.27
CA LEU A 290 -2.78 -17.21 -2.18
C LEU A 290 -1.31 -17.07 -2.63
N ALA A 291 -1.07 -16.38 -3.75
CA ALA A 291 0.29 -16.12 -4.23
C ALA A 291 1.10 -15.31 -3.21
N LYS A 292 0.48 -14.30 -2.60
CA LYS A 292 1.11 -13.45 -1.58
C LYS A 292 1.41 -14.21 -0.29
N GLU A 293 0.47 -14.98 0.24
CA GLU A 293 0.66 -15.81 1.44
C GLU A 293 1.76 -16.85 1.21
N THR A 294 1.73 -17.53 0.07
CA THR A 294 2.77 -18.50 -0.30
C THR A 294 4.14 -17.83 -0.43
N LYS A 295 4.22 -16.65 -1.06
CA LYS A 295 5.45 -15.87 -1.16
C LYS A 295 5.99 -15.47 0.21
N GLN A 296 5.12 -15.12 1.17
CA GLN A 296 5.53 -14.81 2.53
C GLN A 296 6.18 -16.03 3.21
N LEU A 297 5.60 -17.21 3.08
CA LEU A 297 6.17 -18.46 3.61
C LEU A 297 7.52 -18.79 2.96
N LEU A 298 7.61 -18.68 1.64
CA LEU A 298 8.86 -18.85 0.89
C LEU A 298 9.95 -17.88 1.37
N ASN A 299 9.60 -16.59 1.52
CA ASN A 299 10.52 -15.58 2.02
C ASN A 299 10.96 -15.85 3.47
N GLN A 300 10.10 -16.39 4.32
CA GLN A 300 10.48 -16.82 5.67
C GLN A 300 11.51 -17.95 5.63
N SER A 301 11.30 -18.97 4.78
CA SER A 301 12.27 -20.06 4.59
C SER A 301 13.61 -19.55 4.06
N ARG A 302 13.60 -18.72 3.02
CA ARG A 302 14.80 -18.09 2.45
C ARG A 302 15.52 -17.20 3.47
N ARG A 303 14.79 -16.45 4.30
CA ARG A 303 15.38 -15.63 5.37
C ARG A 303 16.12 -16.49 6.39
N LYS A 304 15.57 -17.65 6.79
CA LYS A 304 16.26 -18.59 7.68
C LYS A 304 17.60 -19.07 7.11
N LYS A 305 17.69 -19.26 5.78
CA LYS A 305 18.93 -19.62 5.07
C LYS A 305 19.89 -18.44 4.89
N ALA A 306 19.36 -17.23 4.67
CA ALA A 306 20.14 -16.03 4.44
C ALA A 306 20.84 -15.51 5.71
N LEU A 307 20.22 -15.64 6.88
CA LEU A 307 20.78 -15.11 8.13
C LEU A 307 22.15 -15.71 8.49
N PRO A 308 22.39 -17.03 8.43
CA PRO A 308 23.72 -17.62 8.62
C PRO A 308 24.75 -17.13 7.61
N VAL A 309 24.36 -16.92 6.34
CA VAL A 309 25.25 -16.38 5.31
C VAL A 309 25.69 -14.95 5.68
N ILE A 310 24.74 -14.08 6.03
CA ILE A 310 25.04 -12.72 6.49
C ILE A 310 25.96 -12.75 7.71
N GLU A 311 25.69 -13.65 8.67
CA GLU A 311 26.51 -13.83 9.86
C GLU A 311 27.95 -14.23 9.50
N GLN A 312 28.14 -15.19 8.59
CA GLN A 312 29.47 -15.59 8.12
C GLN A 312 30.25 -14.39 7.54
N TYR A 313 29.65 -13.62 6.64
CA TYR A 313 30.31 -12.46 6.03
C TYR A 313 30.51 -11.30 7.00
N GLN A 314 29.63 -11.13 7.98
CA GLN A 314 29.83 -10.19 9.10
C GLN A 314 31.14 -10.50 9.82
N TRP A 315 31.43 -11.77 10.11
CA TRP A 315 32.69 -12.15 10.78
C TRP A 315 33.92 -12.00 9.90
N ILE A 316 33.81 -12.37 8.62
CA ILE A 316 34.91 -12.16 7.65
C ILE A 316 35.25 -10.67 7.56
N ALA A 317 34.25 -9.79 7.49
CA ALA A 317 34.45 -8.34 7.44
C ALA A 317 35.12 -7.82 8.71
N ALA A 318 34.67 -8.26 9.89
CA ALA A 318 35.29 -7.88 11.17
C ALA A 318 36.78 -8.26 11.22
N THR A 319 37.11 -9.50 10.88
CA THR A 319 38.49 -10.01 10.93
C THR A 319 39.38 -9.32 9.90
N ALA A 320 38.87 -9.09 8.68
CA ALA A 320 39.62 -8.40 7.62
C ALA A 320 39.97 -6.95 8.02
N THR A 321 38.99 -6.21 8.56
CA THR A 321 39.20 -4.83 9.02
C THR A 321 40.12 -4.77 10.24
N PHE A 322 40.04 -5.74 11.15
CA PHE A 322 40.94 -5.82 12.29
C PHE A 322 42.40 -6.07 11.86
N ALA A 323 42.62 -7.01 10.95
CA ALA A 323 43.96 -7.39 10.48
C ALA A 323 44.65 -6.26 9.71
N ASN A 324 43.88 -5.45 8.96
CA ASN A 324 44.42 -4.30 8.25
C ASN A 324 43.42 -3.12 8.23
N PRO A 325 43.49 -2.24 9.25
CA PRO A 325 42.66 -1.04 9.32
C PRO A 325 42.80 -0.10 8.13
N LEU A 326 44.00 -0.01 7.54
CA LEU A 326 44.27 0.83 6.38
C LEU A 326 43.66 0.24 5.10
N ALA A 327 43.61 -1.08 4.96
CA ALA A 327 42.91 -1.74 3.85
C ALA A 327 41.38 -1.65 3.99
N ALA A 328 40.83 -1.35 5.17
CA ALA A 328 39.40 -1.06 5.31
C ALA A 328 39.00 0.26 4.61
N LEU A 329 39.97 1.15 4.34
CA LEU A 329 39.77 2.33 3.49
C LEU A 329 39.80 1.97 2.00
N ASP A 330 40.33 0.80 1.63
CA ASP A 330 40.23 0.26 0.28
C ASP A 330 38.83 -0.34 0.06
N LEU A 331 37.92 0.55 -0.35
CA LEU A 331 36.54 0.22 -0.68
C LEU A 331 36.45 -0.92 -1.71
N VAL A 332 37.47 -1.16 -2.54
CA VAL A 332 37.46 -2.19 -3.59
C VAL A 332 37.64 -3.58 -3.00
N LEU A 333 38.58 -3.75 -2.05
CA LEU A 333 38.85 -5.04 -1.40
C LEU A 333 37.70 -5.42 -0.44
N ALA A 334 37.17 -4.44 0.29
CA ALA A 334 35.96 -4.58 1.09
C ALA A 334 34.73 -4.91 0.23
N ALA A 335 34.62 -4.29 -0.97
CA ALA A 335 33.55 -4.58 -1.91
C ALA A 335 33.61 -6.00 -2.46
N ALA A 336 34.80 -6.60 -2.68
CA ALA A 336 34.92 -7.96 -3.23
C ALA A 336 34.37 -9.03 -2.26
N THR A 337 34.72 -8.93 -0.97
CA THR A 337 34.23 -9.87 0.06
C THR A 337 32.71 -9.73 0.24
N ASN A 338 32.22 -8.50 0.29
CA ASN A 338 30.80 -8.21 0.40
C ASN A 338 30.02 -8.51 -0.90
N ALA A 339 30.68 -8.51 -2.07
CA ALA A 339 30.08 -8.91 -3.33
C ALA A 339 29.74 -10.40 -3.33
N GLN A 340 30.61 -11.24 -2.77
CA GLN A 340 30.30 -12.67 -2.65
C GLN A 340 29.08 -12.91 -1.75
N MET A 341 28.95 -12.18 -0.64
CA MET A 341 27.72 -12.19 0.17
C MET A 341 26.48 -11.89 -0.68
N LEU A 342 26.55 -10.86 -1.52
CA LEU A 342 25.44 -10.49 -2.41
C LEU A 342 25.15 -11.58 -3.46
N VAL A 343 26.17 -12.24 -4.02
CA VAL A 343 25.99 -13.38 -4.93
C VAL A 343 25.29 -14.54 -4.21
N ASP A 344 25.74 -14.89 -3.01
CA ASP A 344 25.20 -16.00 -2.22
C ASP A 344 23.75 -15.71 -1.79
N LEU A 345 23.46 -14.49 -1.37
CA LEU A 345 22.09 -14.03 -1.09
C LEU A 345 21.24 -14.05 -2.36
N GLY A 346 21.78 -13.58 -3.49
CA GLY A 346 21.11 -13.63 -4.79
C GLY A 346 20.72 -15.07 -5.16
N ALA A 347 21.62 -16.03 -4.95
CA ALA A 347 21.34 -17.45 -5.19
C ALA A 347 20.18 -17.97 -4.31
N ILE A 348 20.13 -17.60 -3.02
CA ILE A 348 19.04 -17.97 -2.10
C ILE A 348 17.68 -17.42 -2.57
N TYR A 349 17.66 -16.20 -3.11
CA TYR A 349 16.42 -15.54 -3.56
C TYR A 349 16.10 -15.77 -5.04
N GLN A 350 16.86 -16.64 -5.72
CA GLN A 350 16.81 -16.87 -7.18
C GLN A 350 17.10 -15.63 -8.05
N GLN A 351 17.75 -14.63 -7.46
CA GLN A 351 18.22 -13.41 -8.11
C GLN A 351 19.71 -13.60 -8.50
N LYS A 352 19.98 -14.51 -9.44
CA LYS A 352 21.35 -14.85 -9.86
C LYS A 352 22.03 -13.68 -10.56
N MET A 353 23.25 -13.36 -10.13
CA MET A 353 24.08 -12.29 -10.72
C MET A 353 25.55 -12.71 -10.78
N SER A 354 26.32 -12.06 -11.66
CA SER A 354 27.77 -12.25 -11.70
C SER A 354 28.45 -11.53 -10.54
N LEU A 355 29.67 -11.98 -10.18
CA LEU A 355 30.46 -11.32 -9.14
C LEU A 355 30.78 -9.86 -9.49
N GLU A 356 30.94 -9.54 -10.78
CA GLU A 356 31.19 -8.17 -11.26
C GLU A 356 29.97 -7.26 -11.05
N GLN A 357 28.78 -7.77 -11.37
CA GLN A 357 27.51 -7.08 -11.08
C GLN A 357 27.35 -6.87 -9.57
N ALA A 358 27.63 -7.91 -8.78
CA ALA A 358 27.54 -7.83 -7.32
C ALA A 358 28.53 -6.81 -6.74
N LYS A 359 29.77 -6.74 -7.25
CA LYS A 359 30.76 -5.75 -6.83
C LYS A 359 30.30 -4.33 -7.12
N THR A 360 29.74 -4.11 -8.30
CA THR A 360 29.17 -2.81 -8.69
C THR A 360 28.02 -2.43 -7.76
N ALA A 361 27.10 -3.35 -7.50
CA ALA A 361 25.95 -3.11 -6.64
C ALA A 361 26.35 -2.86 -5.17
N MET A 362 27.29 -3.63 -4.64
CA MET A 362 27.82 -3.42 -3.28
C MET A 362 28.59 -2.11 -3.14
N THR A 363 29.29 -1.67 -4.19
CA THR A 363 29.93 -0.35 -4.21
C THR A 363 28.89 0.76 -4.12
N THR A 364 27.81 0.67 -4.89
CA THR A 364 26.71 1.64 -4.85
C THR A 364 26.00 1.64 -3.49
N LEU A 365 25.71 0.46 -2.94
CA LEU A 365 25.11 0.31 -1.62
C LEU A 365 26.01 0.90 -0.52
N GLY A 366 27.32 0.66 -0.58
CA GLY A 366 28.29 1.24 0.35
C GLY A 366 28.31 2.76 0.29
N LYS A 367 28.37 3.34 -0.93
CA LYS A 367 28.27 4.80 -1.13
C LYS A 367 26.98 5.37 -0.55
N MET A 368 25.85 4.68 -0.75
CA MET A 368 24.56 5.07 -0.21
C MET A 368 24.56 5.08 1.33
N MET A 369 25.11 4.06 1.98
CA MET A 369 25.21 4.01 3.44
C MET A 369 26.11 5.12 3.99
N VAL A 370 27.20 5.46 3.28
CA VAL A 370 28.07 6.61 3.61
C VAL A 370 27.30 7.92 3.49
N GLN A 371 26.59 8.13 2.37
CA GLN A 371 25.79 9.34 2.14
C GLN A 371 24.66 9.53 3.16
N LEU A 372 24.11 8.43 3.68
CA LEU A 372 23.10 8.43 4.75
C LEU A 372 23.71 8.62 6.16
N GLY A 373 25.02 8.82 6.28
CA GLY A 373 25.71 9.06 7.55
C GLY A 373 25.84 7.82 8.44
N MET A 374 25.52 6.62 7.94
CA MET A 374 25.46 5.40 8.75
C MET A 374 26.83 5.02 9.31
N VAL A 375 27.90 5.25 8.55
CA VAL A 375 29.28 4.97 8.97
C VAL A 375 29.70 5.86 10.15
N GLU A 376 29.40 7.15 10.07
CA GLU A 376 29.72 8.11 11.11
C GLU A 376 28.94 7.84 12.39
N VAL A 377 27.61 7.67 12.27
CA VAL A 377 26.74 7.38 13.41
C VAL A 377 27.14 6.08 14.10
N THR A 378 27.45 5.03 13.32
CA THR A 378 27.92 3.75 13.88
C THR A 378 29.23 3.94 14.65
N THR A 379 30.20 4.65 14.06
CA THR A 379 31.51 4.89 14.69
C THR A 379 31.37 5.68 16.00
N GLN A 380 30.55 6.73 16.01
CA GLN A 380 30.27 7.52 17.20
C GLN A 380 29.55 6.70 18.28
N ALA A 381 28.52 5.95 17.91
CA ALA A 381 27.74 5.14 18.85
C ALA A 381 28.61 4.06 19.52
N LEU A 382 29.43 3.35 18.72
CA LEU A 382 30.39 2.37 19.25
C LEU A 382 31.42 3.03 20.16
N GLY A 383 31.94 4.20 19.79
CA GLY A 383 32.84 4.97 20.63
C GLY A 383 32.24 5.30 22.00
N THR A 384 30.96 5.69 22.03
CA THR A 384 30.23 5.96 23.29
C THR A 384 30.03 4.70 24.12
N ILE A 385 29.57 3.60 23.51
CA ILE A 385 29.31 2.33 24.20
C ILE A 385 30.59 1.76 24.83
N LEU A 386 31.72 1.86 24.12
CA LEU A 386 33.00 1.35 24.57
C LEU A 386 33.66 2.24 25.63
N LYS A 387 33.40 3.56 25.62
CA LYS A 387 33.84 4.46 26.69
C LYS A 387 33.04 4.29 27.99
N GLY A 388 31.75 3.94 27.89
CA GLY A 388 30.84 3.83 29.03
C GLY A 388 30.89 2.50 29.79
N ASN A 389 31.38 1.43 29.18
CA ASN A 389 31.60 0.15 29.86
C ASN A 389 33.09 0.02 30.20
N ALA A 390 33.44 0.06 31.49
CA ALA A 390 34.81 -0.06 32.01
C ALA A 390 35.41 -1.48 31.85
N ILE A 391 35.05 -2.19 30.78
CA ILE A 391 35.58 -3.51 30.44
C ILE A 391 36.28 -3.36 29.10
N THR A 392 37.60 -3.58 29.14
CA THR A 392 38.60 -3.55 28.07
C THR A 392 39.09 -2.18 27.58
N TYR A 393 40.38 -1.95 27.81
CA TYR A 393 41.21 -1.01 27.06
C TYR A 393 41.40 -1.63 25.66
N ILE A 394 40.69 -1.12 24.66
CA ILE A 394 40.65 -1.73 23.33
C ILE A 394 41.49 -0.92 22.34
N ALA A 395 42.41 -1.58 21.63
CA ALA A 395 43.11 -1.00 20.49
C ALA A 395 42.12 -0.55 19.40
N GLY A 396 42.39 0.58 18.72
CA GLY A 396 41.48 1.21 17.76
C GLY A 396 40.91 0.29 16.65
N GLY A 397 41.61 -0.79 16.29
CA GLY A 397 41.17 -1.79 15.31
C GLY A 397 39.89 -2.55 15.68
N THR A 398 39.50 -2.59 16.96
CA THR A 398 38.29 -3.31 17.37
C THR A 398 37.02 -2.50 17.15
N VAL A 399 37.08 -1.17 17.27
CA VAL A 399 35.94 -0.28 16.93
C VAL A 399 35.62 -0.41 15.44
N GLN A 400 36.66 -0.40 14.61
CA GLN A 400 36.54 -0.54 13.16
C GLN A 400 36.06 -1.94 12.77
N GLY A 401 36.59 -3.00 13.40
CA GLY A 401 36.12 -4.37 13.17
C GLY A 401 34.64 -4.58 13.53
N ILE A 402 34.22 -4.11 14.71
CA ILE A 402 32.81 -4.18 15.13
C ILE A 402 31.92 -3.34 14.20
N GLY A 403 32.37 -2.13 13.83
CA GLY A 403 31.66 -1.26 12.89
C GLY A 403 31.50 -1.89 11.50
N ALA A 404 32.55 -2.50 10.97
CA ALA A 404 32.52 -3.22 9.70
C ALA A 404 31.54 -4.41 9.76
N ALA A 405 31.60 -5.23 10.81
CA ALA A 405 30.65 -6.31 11.05
C ALA A 405 29.19 -5.80 11.07
N TYR A 406 28.95 -4.72 11.81
CA TYR A 406 27.61 -4.13 11.93
C TYR A 406 27.08 -3.62 10.59
N LEU A 407 27.89 -2.87 9.83
CA LEU A 407 27.50 -2.33 8.53
C LEU A 407 27.32 -3.44 7.49
N THR A 408 28.15 -4.48 7.49
CA THR A 408 27.97 -5.66 6.64
C THR A 408 26.66 -6.38 6.95
N ARG A 409 26.32 -6.54 8.24
CA ARG A 409 25.04 -7.13 8.65
C ARG A 409 23.86 -6.29 8.15
N LEU A 410 23.91 -4.97 8.30
CA LEU A 410 22.87 -4.06 7.82
C LEU A 410 22.71 -4.12 6.30
N ALA A 411 23.82 -4.16 5.57
CA ALA A 411 23.81 -4.32 4.11
C ALA A 411 23.14 -5.64 3.71
N GLY A 412 23.52 -6.76 4.33
CA GLY A 412 22.92 -8.07 4.10
C GLY A 412 21.41 -8.10 4.40
N LEU A 413 20.99 -7.53 5.53
CA LEU A 413 19.57 -7.43 5.89
C LEU A 413 18.79 -6.54 4.91
N SER A 414 19.37 -5.43 4.46
CA SER A 414 18.74 -4.52 3.47
C SER A 414 18.56 -5.22 2.12
N LEU A 415 19.54 -6.02 1.70
CA LEU A 415 19.46 -6.84 0.48
C LEU A 415 18.39 -7.92 0.61
N VAL A 416 18.29 -8.58 1.77
CA VAL A 416 17.21 -9.53 2.05
C VAL A 416 15.84 -8.87 1.92
N GLU A 417 15.60 -7.73 2.56
CA GLU A 417 14.32 -7.02 2.47
C GLU A 417 14.03 -6.56 1.03
N TYR A 418 15.05 -6.17 0.28
CA TYR A 418 14.92 -5.80 -1.13
C TYR A 418 14.55 -7.00 -2.02
N PHE A 419 15.20 -8.15 -1.84
CA PHE A 419 14.93 -9.36 -2.62
C PHE A 419 13.57 -9.97 -2.30
N GLN A 420 13.08 -9.82 -1.07
CA GLN A 420 11.75 -10.30 -0.68
C GLN A 420 10.60 -9.61 -1.43
N GLU A 421 10.82 -8.39 -1.92
CA GLU A 421 9.82 -7.66 -2.71
C GLU A 421 9.82 -8.02 -4.19
N GLN A 422 10.94 -8.52 -4.73
CA GLN A 422 11.08 -8.86 -6.15
C GLN A 422 10.11 -9.97 -6.57
N GLU A 423 9.67 -9.95 -7.83
CA GLU A 423 8.91 -11.05 -8.39
C GLU A 423 9.73 -12.35 -8.32
N ILE A 424 9.05 -13.49 -8.17
CA ILE A 424 9.72 -14.79 -8.16
C ILE A 424 9.91 -15.18 -9.62
N ASN A 425 11.07 -14.87 -10.15
CA ASN A 425 11.51 -15.17 -11.50
C ASN A 425 12.90 -15.81 -11.46
N GLU A 426 13.19 -16.70 -12.42
CA GLU A 426 14.49 -17.38 -12.51
C GLU A 426 15.63 -16.47 -12.98
N GLN A 427 15.29 -15.26 -13.42
CA GLN A 427 16.21 -14.25 -13.93
C GLN A 427 15.84 -12.89 -13.35
N LEU A 428 16.82 -12.22 -12.74
CA LEU A 428 16.75 -10.79 -12.46
C LEU A 428 16.38 -10.06 -13.76
N ASN A 429 15.32 -9.25 -13.72
CA ASN A 429 15.34 -8.07 -14.58
C ASN A 429 16.53 -7.24 -14.07
N ASN A 430 17.54 -7.07 -14.91
CA ASN A 430 18.86 -6.52 -14.56
C ASN A 430 18.84 -5.04 -14.08
N ASP A 431 17.67 -4.47 -13.83
CA ASP A 431 17.49 -3.09 -13.43
C ASP A 431 17.26 -2.98 -11.93
N TRP A 432 18.32 -2.65 -11.20
CA TRP A 432 18.24 -2.31 -9.79
C TRP A 432 17.33 -1.10 -9.57
N ASN A 433 16.24 -1.29 -8.84
CA ASN A 433 15.46 -0.18 -8.30
C ASN A 433 16.18 0.42 -7.07
N TRP A 434 17.16 1.29 -7.34
CA TRP A 434 17.98 1.93 -6.30
C TRP A 434 17.17 2.75 -5.29
N THR A 435 16.06 3.36 -5.72
CA THR A 435 15.17 4.10 -4.82
C THR A 435 14.50 3.16 -3.82
N SER A 436 14.00 2.01 -4.26
CA SER A 436 13.45 0.99 -3.37
C SER A 436 14.53 0.46 -2.40
N LEU A 437 15.71 0.11 -2.92
CA LEU A 437 16.82 -0.34 -2.06
C LEU A 437 17.20 0.73 -1.01
N GLN A 438 17.25 2.00 -1.38
CA GLN A 438 17.52 3.09 -0.44
C GLN A 438 16.46 3.17 0.66
N ASN A 439 15.19 2.99 0.32
CA ASN A 439 14.11 2.95 1.32
C ASN A 439 14.26 1.74 2.25
N LYS A 440 14.66 0.56 1.73
CA LYS A 440 14.95 -0.62 2.55
C LYS A 440 16.13 -0.43 3.47
N VAL A 441 17.20 0.20 3.00
CA VAL A 441 18.36 0.56 3.81
C VAL A 441 17.97 1.47 4.96
N LYS A 442 17.16 2.52 4.71
CA LYS A 442 16.63 3.39 5.77
C LYS A 442 15.75 2.63 6.77
N GLN A 443 14.82 1.81 6.27
CA GLN A 443 13.92 1.02 7.11
C GLN A 443 14.70 0.06 8.02
N VAL A 444 15.64 -0.71 7.47
CA VAL A 444 16.46 -1.65 8.24
C VAL A 444 17.33 -0.90 9.25
N TRP A 445 17.91 0.23 8.87
CA TRP A 445 18.67 1.08 9.77
C TRP A 445 17.85 1.56 10.97
N GLU A 446 16.67 2.17 10.74
CA GLU A 446 15.77 2.64 11.80
C GLU A 446 15.37 1.52 12.77
N GLN A 447 15.12 0.31 12.26
CA GLN A 447 14.80 -0.86 13.08
C GLN A 447 15.97 -1.34 13.96
N ASN A 448 17.21 -1.12 13.52
CA ASN A 448 18.43 -1.61 14.18
C ASN A 448 19.21 -0.50 14.93
N GLN A 449 18.81 0.76 14.84
CA GLN A 449 19.49 1.91 15.47
C GLN A 449 19.40 1.95 17.01
N ARG A 450 18.56 1.14 17.64
CA ARG A 450 18.33 1.21 19.10
C ARG A 450 19.64 0.93 19.84
N LEU A 451 20.02 1.79 20.80
CA LEU A 451 21.23 1.62 21.63
C LEU A 451 21.30 0.24 22.29
N ALA A 452 20.17 -0.32 22.71
CA ALA A 452 20.11 -1.68 23.26
C ALA A 452 20.58 -2.74 22.23
N PHE A 453 20.16 -2.62 20.97
CA PHE A 453 20.60 -3.53 19.90
C PHE A 453 22.10 -3.40 19.65
N LEU A 454 22.63 -2.18 19.59
CA LEU A 454 24.06 -1.95 19.45
C LEU A 454 24.88 -2.50 20.62
N GLN A 455 24.39 -2.35 21.85
CA GLN A 455 25.04 -2.94 23.03
C GLN A 455 25.05 -4.47 22.98
N ASP A 456 23.93 -5.09 22.64
CA ASP A 456 23.83 -6.55 22.49
C ASP A 456 24.73 -7.04 21.36
N PHE A 457 24.76 -6.32 20.25
CA PHE A 457 25.65 -6.61 19.12
C PHE A 457 27.13 -6.52 19.53
N VAL A 458 27.54 -5.46 20.24
CA VAL A 458 28.91 -5.30 20.75
C VAL A 458 29.27 -6.45 21.68
N LYS A 459 28.38 -6.81 22.63
CA LYS A 459 28.59 -7.93 23.56
C LYS A 459 28.74 -9.27 22.85
N GLN A 460 27.86 -9.57 21.90
CA GLN A 460 27.93 -10.80 21.11
C GLN A 460 29.22 -10.84 20.28
N THR A 461 29.60 -9.68 19.72
CA THR A 461 30.80 -9.56 18.89
C THR A 461 32.07 -9.74 19.71
N SER A 462 32.15 -9.12 20.89
CA SER A 462 33.30 -9.23 21.79
C SER A 462 33.44 -10.62 22.41
N ALA A 463 32.34 -11.25 22.83
CA ALA A 463 32.35 -12.58 23.44
C ALA A 463 32.87 -13.66 22.47
N ARG A 464 32.40 -13.65 21.23
CA ARG A 464 32.93 -14.56 20.21
C ARG A 464 34.37 -14.24 19.85
N TRP A 465 34.76 -12.97 19.83
CA TRP A 465 36.15 -12.59 19.59
C TRP A 465 37.11 -13.12 20.65
N SER A 466 36.76 -13.03 21.94
CA SER A 466 37.57 -13.60 23.01
C SER A 466 37.76 -15.12 22.90
N ALA A 467 36.85 -15.82 22.21
CA ALA A 467 36.97 -17.25 21.96
C ALA A 467 37.84 -17.60 20.73
N PHE A 468 38.15 -16.62 19.86
CA PHE A 468 39.06 -16.79 18.72
C PHE A 468 40.49 -16.34 19.02
N SER A 469 40.70 -15.44 19.99
CA SER A 469 42.01 -14.87 20.34
C SER A 469 42.69 -15.49 21.56
N GLY A 470 42.02 -16.42 22.25
CA GLY A 470 42.59 -17.26 23.31
C GLY A 470 42.83 -18.66 22.79
#